data_AF-A0A1Y1MAY5-F1
#
_entry.id   AF-A0A1Y1MAY5-F1
#
_cell.length_a   1.000
_cell.length_b   1.000
_cell.length_c   1.000
_cell.angle_alpha   90.00
_cell.angle_beta   90.00
_cell.angle_gamma   90.00
#
_symmetry.space_group_name_H-M   'P 1'
#
loop_
_entity.id
_entity.type
_entity.pdbx_description
1 polymer ?
#
loop_
_entity_poly.entity_id
_entity_poly.type
_entity_poly.pdbx_seq_one_letter_code
_entity_poly.pdbx_strand_id
1 'polypeptide(L)'
;MELARQTSIPTIIPIGNNFTPGKGIKIRCAVPQGSSRFTVTLYCGSDVRVQTDAALHVVFNLSNNNTTFNWKERDSWGKECTVPGIPFDYGENFEILILCDQFHYKIFINGRPYSDFPQTVNYSLVTFLAIEGGVGVEQILFENFQVFIPSYSLPGNVTCASNDPTIPLNFSRCDWENAQRSKKKLYGIYIFIAFAALLIVLCGIFFPRMLGKHEYDYD
;
A
#
# COMPACT_ATOMS: atom_id res chain seq x y z
N MET A 1 12.78 -22.66 -1.53
CA MET A 1 13.25 -21.26 -1.54
C MET A 1 13.82 -21.01 -2.92
N GLU A 2 13.14 -20.21 -3.73
CA GLU A 2 13.60 -19.88 -5.07
C GLU A 2 14.58 -18.72 -4.96
N LEU A 3 15.84 -18.96 -5.35
CA LEU A 3 16.95 -18.02 -5.21
C LEU A 3 17.21 -17.40 -6.59
N ALA A 4 16.69 -16.20 -6.86
CA ALA A 4 17.11 -15.45 -8.03
C ALA A 4 18.54 -14.92 -7.77
N ARG A 5 19.55 -15.53 -8.41
CA ARG A 5 20.93 -15.03 -8.43
C ARG A 5 21.02 -13.81 -9.33
N GLN A 6 21.77 -12.79 -8.88
CA GLN A 6 22.25 -11.60 -9.58
C GLN A 6 21.61 -11.36 -10.95
N THR A 7 20.57 -10.53 -10.97
CA THR A 7 19.74 -10.28 -12.15
C THR A 7 20.25 -9.06 -12.91
N SER A 8 20.25 -9.12 -14.24
CA SER A 8 20.43 -7.93 -15.08
C SER A 8 19.25 -6.98 -14.89
N ILE A 9 19.52 -5.69 -14.84
CA ILE A 9 18.50 -4.64 -14.71
C ILE A 9 18.06 -4.23 -16.12
N PRO A 10 16.75 -3.98 -16.39
CA PRO A 10 15.63 -4.04 -15.46
C PRO A 10 15.32 -5.48 -15.05
N THR A 11 15.07 -5.67 -13.76
CA THR A 11 14.66 -6.97 -13.21
C THR A 11 13.16 -6.93 -12.99
N ILE A 12 12.40 -7.65 -13.82
CA ILE A 12 10.97 -7.88 -13.62
C ILE A 12 10.78 -9.33 -13.22
N ILE A 13 10.21 -9.56 -12.03
CA ILE A 13 10.02 -10.89 -11.46
C ILE A 13 8.54 -11.11 -11.17
N PRO A 14 7.96 -12.24 -11.61
CA PRO A 14 6.62 -12.62 -11.23
C PRO A 14 6.57 -12.97 -9.74
N ILE A 15 5.66 -12.32 -9.02
CA ILE A 15 5.27 -12.64 -7.63
C ILE A 15 4.07 -13.62 -7.66
N GLY A 16 3.28 -13.57 -8.75
CA GLY A 16 1.99 -14.23 -8.86
C GLY A 16 0.90 -13.52 -8.05
N ASN A 17 -0.34 -14.01 -8.09
CA ASN A 17 -1.51 -13.36 -7.45
C ASN A 17 -1.60 -13.63 -5.95
N ASN A 18 -0.46 -13.57 -5.24
CA ASN A 18 -0.37 -14.14 -3.90
C ASN A 18 0.38 -13.24 -2.93
N PHE A 19 0.51 -11.94 -3.20
CA PHE A 19 1.09 -11.00 -2.23
C PHE A 19 0.02 -10.56 -1.21
N THR A 20 -0.18 -11.40 -0.20
CA THR A 20 -1.20 -11.24 0.86
C THR A 20 -0.57 -10.74 2.15
N PRO A 21 -1.36 -10.25 3.13
CA PRO A 21 -0.86 -9.86 4.44
C PRO A 21 0.02 -10.93 5.08
N GLY A 22 1.13 -10.50 5.67
CA GLY A 22 2.16 -11.38 6.22
C GLY A 22 3.22 -11.82 5.24
N LYS A 23 3.10 -11.50 3.95
CA LYS A 23 4.17 -11.79 3.00
C LYS A 23 5.06 -10.59 2.82
N GLY A 24 6.34 -10.85 2.64
CA GLY A 24 7.31 -9.81 2.35
C GLY A 24 8.26 -10.19 1.23
N ILE A 25 8.74 -9.15 0.57
CA ILE A 25 9.73 -9.21 -0.49
C ILE A 25 10.99 -8.57 0.07
N LYS A 26 12.02 -9.38 0.26
CA LYS A 26 13.33 -8.95 0.72
C LYS A 26 14.27 -8.86 -0.49
N ILE A 27 14.91 -7.72 -0.64
CA ILE A 27 15.72 -7.37 -1.79
C ILE A 27 17.08 -6.92 -1.25
N ARG A 28 18.13 -7.69 -1.56
CA ARG A 28 19.51 -7.33 -1.24
C ARG A 28 20.15 -6.70 -2.46
N CYS A 29 20.67 -5.49 -2.28
CA CYS A 29 21.17 -4.65 -3.35
C CYS A 29 22.47 -3.95 -2.97
N ALA A 30 23.16 -3.40 -3.98
CA ALA A 30 24.23 -2.42 -3.82
C ALA A 30 24.07 -1.32 -4.86
N VAL A 31 24.26 -0.05 -4.48
CA VAL A 31 24.17 1.08 -5.42
C VAL A 31 25.54 1.33 -6.05
N PRO A 32 25.72 1.23 -7.39
CA PRO A 32 26.98 1.60 -8.03
C PRO A 32 27.30 3.09 -7.85
N GLN A 33 28.58 3.44 -7.74
CA GLN A 33 28.99 4.84 -7.69
C GLN A 33 28.50 5.63 -8.91
N GLY A 34 28.07 6.87 -8.69
CA GLY A 34 27.56 7.76 -9.73
C GLY A 34 26.10 7.51 -10.15
N SER A 35 25.41 6.56 -9.51
CA SER A 35 23.97 6.33 -9.75
C SER A 35 23.13 7.50 -9.25
N SER A 36 22.21 8.02 -10.05
CA SER A 36 21.35 9.15 -9.64
C SER A 36 20.07 8.69 -8.93
N ARG A 37 19.46 7.61 -9.41
CA ARG A 37 18.20 7.07 -8.89
C ARG A 37 17.97 5.62 -9.28
N PHE A 38 17.12 4.94 -8.53
CA PHE A 38 16.53 3.66 -8.92
C PHE A 38 15.08 3.56 -8.43
N THR A 39 14.34 2.60 -8.97
CA THR A 39 12.92 2.41 -8.66
C THR A 39 12.66 0.97 -8.21
N VAL A 40 11.70 0.84 -7.31
CA VAL A 40 11.11 -0.45 -6.92
C VAL A 40 9.60 -0.32 -7.06
N THR A 41 9.01 -1.15 -7.92
CA THR A 41 7.59 -1.06 -8.28
C THR A 41 6.89 -2.40 -8.11
N LEU A 42 5.73 -2.38 -7.47
CA LEU A 42 4.79 -3.49 -7.42
C LEU A 42 3.69 -3.25 -8.45
N TYR A 43 3.78 -3.93 -9.58
CA TYR A 43 2.80 -3.82 -10.66
C TYR A 43 1.63 -4.78 -10.45
N CYS A 44 0.47 -4.33 -10.93
CA CYS A 44 -0.75 -5.10 -10.96
C CYS A 44 -1.09 -5.56 -12.38
N GLY A 45 -1.81 -6.69 -12.48
CA GLY A 45 -2.36 -7.18 -13.74
C GLY A 45 -1.79 -8.53 -14.18
N SER A 46 -2.38 -9.12 -15.21
CA SER A 46 -2.05 -10.46 -15.68
C SER A 46 -0.95 -10.50 -16.74
N ASP A 47 -0.61 -9.37 -17.35
CA ASP A 47 0.37 -9.29 -18.43
C ASP A 47 1.43 -8.22 -18.15
N VAL A 48 2.69 -8.65 -18.13
CA VAL A 48 3.88 -7.82 -17.98
C VAL A 48 4.01 -6.77 -19.09
N ARG A 49 3.32 -6.92 -20.23
CA ARG A 49 3.33 -5.97 -21.35
C ARG A 49 2.28 -4.87 -21.22
N VAL A 50 1.29 -5.05 -20.34
CA VAL A 50 0.14 -4.16 -20.13
C VAL A 50 0.15 -3.64 -18.68
N GLN A 51 1.33 -3.36 -18.13
CA GLN A 51 1.52 -2.85 -16.77
C GLN A 51 0.97 -1.42 -16.65
N THR A 52 -0.34 -1.27 -16.50
CA THR A 52 -0.96 0.05 -16.39
C THR A 52 -0.95 0.57 -14.96
N ASP A 53 -1.05 -0.34 -13.98
CA ASP A 53 -1.35 -0.01 -12.59
C ASP A 53 -0.23 -0.49 -11.66
N ALA A 54 0.08 0.34 -10.67
CA ALA A 54 1.12 0.07 -9.68
C ALA A 54 0.53 0.26 -8.28
N ALA A 55 0.53 -0.80 -7.48
CA ALA A 55 0.07 -0.73 -6.09
C ALA A 55 1.05 0.07 -5.21
N LEU A 56 2.33 0.03 -5.56
CA LEU A 56 3.40 0.76 -4.92
C LEU A 56 4.47 1.10 -5.96
N HIS A 57 4.85 2.37 -6.05
CA HIS A 57 6.00 2.83 -6.82
C HIS A 57 6.90 3.64 -5.89
N VAL A 58 8.13 3.16 -5.69
CA VAL A 58 9.13 3.78 -4.84
C VAL A 58 10.29 4.26 -5.71
N VAL A 59 10.62 5.55 -5.62
CA VAL A 59 11.76 6.15 -6.30
C VAL A 59 12.77 6.59 -5.25
N PHE A 60 13.92 5.92 -5.22
CA PHE A 60 15.07 6.34 -4.40
C PHE A 60 15.90 7.31 -5.22
N ASN A 61 15.86 8.60 -4.88
CA ASN A 61 16.63 9.65 -5.54
C ASN A 61 17.88 9.98 -4.71
N LEU A 62 18.99 9.38 -5.12
CA LEU A 62 20.27 9.46 -4.43
C LEU A 62 20.91 10.85 -4.58
N SER A 63 20.70 11.50 -5.73
CA SER A 63 21.19 12.85 -5.99
C SER A 63 20.54 13.89 -5.07
N ASN A 64 19.24 13.75 -4.80
CA ASN A 64 18.49 14.67 -3.93
C ASN A 64 18.32 14.14 -2.50
N ASN A 65 18.93 12.98 -2.18
CA ASN A 65 18.82 12.28 -0.91
C ASN A 65 17.37 12.20 -0.38
N ASN A 66 16.46 11.68 -1.20
CA ASN A 66 15.06 11.51 -0.82
C ASN A 66 14.41 10.31 -1.49
N THR A 67 13.29 9.87 -0.93
CA THR A 67 12.48 8.79 -1.50
C THR A 67 11.07 9.28 -1.78
N THR A 68 10.59 9.10 -3.00
CA THR A 68 9.21 9.41 -3.40
C THR A 68 8.40 8.13 -3.53
N PHE A 69 7.21 8.13 -2.91
CA PHE A 69 6.23 7.08 -3.00
C PHE A 69 5.03 7.53 -3.82
N ASN A 70 4.51 6.65 -4.67
CA ASN A 70 3.26 6.87 -5.38
C ASN A 70 2.55 5.53 -5.65
N TRP A 71 1.33 5.61 -6.18
CA TRP A 71 0.59 4.50 -6.76
C TRP A 71 0.04 4.94 -8.13
N LYS A 72 -0.34 3.99 -8.97
CA LYS A 72 -0.93 4.24 -10.28
C LYS A 72 -2.17 3.37 -10.42
N GLU A 73 -3.29 3.99 -10.76
CA GLU A 73 -4.59 3.32 -10.92
C GLU A 73 -5.25 3.82 -12.20
N ARG A 74 -5.67 2.90 -13.08
CA ARG A 74 -6.27 3.23 -14.39
C ARG A 74 -5.39 4.18 -15.19
N ASP A 75 -4.13 3.81 -15.32
CA ASP A 75 -3.09 4.57 -16.02
C ASP A 75 -2.79 5.97 -15.45
N SER A 76 -3.37 6.34 -14.30
CA SER A 76 -3.24 7.67 -13.70
C SER A 76 -2.45 7.61 -12.39
N TRP A 77 -1.43 8.44 -12.28
CA TRP A 77 -0.64 8.56 -11.06
C TRP A 77 -1.42 9.21 -9.94
N GLY A 78 -1.23 8.69 -8.73
CA GLY A 78 -1.71 9.28 -7.50
C GLY A 78 -0.94 10.52 -7.07
N LYS A 79 -1.22 10.97 -5.85
CA LYS A 79 -0.48 12.07 -5.23
C LYS A 79 0.83 11.53 -4.66
N GLU A 80 1.92 12.09 -5.14
CA GLU A 80 3.27 11.78 -4.66
C GLU A 80 3.44 12.14 -3.19
N CYS A 81 4.23 11.31 -2.50
CA CYS A 81 4.62 11.52 -1.12
C CYS A 81 6.14 11.35 -1.01
N THR A 82 6.86 12.43 -0.71
CA THR A 82 8.34 12.41 -0.61
C THR A 82 8.77 12.46 0.84
N VAL A 83 9.67 11.56 1.22
CA VAL A 83 10.39 11.59 2.51
C VAL A 83 11.85 11.97 2.29
N PRO A 84 12.43 12.85 3.12
CA PRO A 84 13.85 13.16 3.05
C PRO A 84 14.68 12.00 3.62
N GLY A 85 15.89 11.85 3.09
CA GLY A 85 16.90 10.91 3.57
C GLY A 85 16.76 9.49 3.00
N ILE A 86 17.90 8.88 2.71
CA ILE A 86 18.06 7.50 2.30
C ILE A 86 19.07 6.83 3.26
N PRO A 87 18.72 5.73 3.96
CA PRO A 87 19.57 5.16 5.00
C PRO A 87 20.55 4.11 4.45
N PHE A 88 21.20 4.40 3.32
CA PHE A 88 22.29 3.62 2.73
C PHE A 88 23.14 4.49 1.80
N ASP A 89 24.39 4.08 1.60
CA ASP A 89 25.38 4.81 0.79
C ASP A 89 25.77 4.05 -0.48
N TYR A 90 26.50 4.74 -1.37
CA TYR A 90 27.05 4.15 -2.59
C TYR A 90 28.09 3.08 -2.27
N GLY A 91 28.08 1.99 -3.05
CA GLY A 91 29.05 0.91 -2.96
C GLY A 91 28.85 -0.04 -1.77
N GLU A 92 27.93 0.28 -0.86
CA GLU A 92 27.57 -0.60 0.26
C GLU A 92 26.36 -1.46 -0.06
N ASN A 93 26.35 -2.67 0.48
CA ASN A 93 25.21 -3.56 0.41
C ASN A 93 24.15 -3.11 1.41
N PHE A 94 22.91 -3.10 0.96
CA PHE A 94 21.76 -2.80 1.80
C PHE A 94 20.59 -3.73 1.47
N GLU A 95 19.67 -3.84 2.40
CA GLU A 95 18.48 -4.66 2.28
C GLU A 95 17.22 -3.79 2.33
N ILE A 96 16.33 -3.98 1.37
CA ILE A 96 14.96 -3.47 1.40
C ILE A 96 14.02 -4.64 1.70
N LEU A 97 13.16 -4.49 2.71
CA LEU A 97 12.05 -5.39 2.95
C LEU A 97 10.73 -4.65 2.75
N ILE A 98 9.91 -5.12 1.80
CA ILE A 98 8.54 -4.65 1.59
C ILE A 98 7.60 -5.71 2.17
N LEU A 99 6.95 -5.40 3.30
CA LEU A 99 5.99 -6.27 3.97
C LEU A 99 4.56 -5.84 3.62
N CYS A 100 3.76 -6.78 3.14
CA CYS A 100 2.33 -6.61 2.98
C CYS A 100 1.64 -6.72 4.35
N ASP A 101 1.00 -5.65 4.79
CA ASP A 101 0.03 -5.64 5.90
C ASP A 101 -1.40 -5.65 5.34
N GLN A 102 -2.42 -5.67 6.19
CA GLN A 102 -3.82 -5.61 5.77
C GLN A 102 -4.20 -4.28 5.10
N PHE A 103 -3.55 -3.19 5.49
CA PHE A 103 -3.89 -1.84 5.03
C PHE A 103 -2.70 -1.03 4.49
N HIS A 104 -1.48 -1.53 4.67
CA HIS A 104 -0.26 -0.80 4.34
C HIS A 104 0.82 -1.69 3.74
N TYR A 105 1.74 -1.10 3.00
CA TYR A 105 3.04 -1.67 2.70
C TYR A 105 4.06 -1.08 3.66
N LYS A 106 4.57 -1.91 4.57
CA LYS A 106 5.61 -1.53 5.54
C LYS A 106 6.97 -1.77 4.92
N ILE A 107 7.76 -0.72 4.84
CA ILE A 107 9.07 -0.74 4.20
C ILE A 107 10.12 -0.61 5.28
N PHE A 108 11.05 -1.55 5.28
CA PHE A 108 12.22 -1.55 6.15
C PHE A 108 13.47 -1.45 5.29
N ILE A 109 14.47 -0.74 5.79
CA ILE A 109 15.79 -0.69 5.18
C ILE A 109 16.82 -1.08 6.23
N ASN A 110 17.65 -2.07 5.92
CA ASN A 110 18.64 -2.65 6.84
C ASN A 110 18.00 -3.06 8.19
N GLY A 111 16.81 -3.66 8.12
CA GLY A 111 16.02 -4.09 9.29
C GLY A 111 15.36 -2.97 10.09
N ARG A 112 15.55 -1.69 9.71
CA ARG A 112 14.96 -0.54 10.40
C ARG A 112 13.68 -0.07 9.70
N PRO A 113 12.62 0.29 10.45
CA PRO A 113 11.43 0.93 9.89
C PRO A 113 11.81 2.14 9.06
N TYR A 114 11.35 2.20 7.82
CA TYR A 114 11.62 3.33 6.92
C TYR A 114 10.36 4.08 6.54
N SER A 115 9.37 3.40 5.98
CA SER A 115 8.10 4.03 5.55
C SER A 115 6.92 3.08 5.74
N ASP A 116 5.75 3.65 5.99
CA ASP A 116 4.47 2.94 6.11
C ASP A 116 3.49 3.50 5.08
N PHE A 117 3.38 2.85 3.93
CA PHE A 117 2.63 3.36 2.77
C PHE A 117 1.22 2.78 2.72
N PRO A 118 0.15 3.61 2.74
CA PRO A 118 -1.22 3.10 2.74
C PRO A 118 -1.56 2.45 1.39
N GLN A 119 -2.18 1.28 1.46
CA GLN A 119 -2.66 0.57 0.28
C GLN A 119 -3.85 1.32 -0.32
N THR A 120 -3.68 1.84 -1.53
CA THR A 120 -4.76 2.44 -2.32
C THR A 120 -5.31 1.45 -3.35
N VAL A 121 -4.44 0.60 -3.89
CA VAL A 121 -4.79 -0.52 -4.77
C VAL A 121 -4.74 -1.80 -3.94
N ASN A 122 -5.67 -2.73 -4.20
CA ASN A 122 -5.74 -3.99 -3.46
C ASN A 122 -4.47 -4.83 -3.67
N TYR A 123 -3.84 -5.26 -2.59
CA TYR A 123 -2.64 -6.11 -2.62
C TYR A 123 -2.84 -7.41 -3.40
N SER A 124 -4.07 -7.94 -3.46
CA SER A 124 -4.37 -9.19 -4.19
C SER A 124 -4.16 -9.07 -5.70
N LEU A 125 -4.08 -7.84 -6.22
CA LEU A 125 -3.85 -7.56 -7.63
C LEU A 125 -2.36 -7.46 -7.99
N VAL A 126 -1.46 -7.43 -7.00
CA VAL A 126 -0.01 -7.36 -7.23
C VAL A 126 0.47 -8.68 -7.81
N THR A 127 1.19 -8.61 -8.92
CA THR A 127 1.62 -9.78 -9.69
C THR A 127 3.09 -9.74 -10.09
N PHE A 128 3.69 -8.55 -10.19
CA PHE A 128 5.09 -8.39 -10.59
C PHE A 128 5.84 -7.42 -9.68
N LEU A 129 7.09 -7.75 -9.37
CA LEU A 129 8.09 -6.84 -8.83
C LEU A 129 8.95 -6.35 -9.99
N ALA A 130 9.14 -5.03 -10.11
CA ALA A 130 10.09 -4.45 -11.04
C ALA A 130 11.11 -3.59 -10.30
N ILE A 131 12.38 -3.78 -10.63
CA ILE A 131 13.50 -2.97 -10.14
C ILE A 131 14.25 -2.42 -11.34
N GLU A 132 14.38 -1.09 -11.40
CA GLU A 132 14.95 -0.38 -12.55
C GLU A 132 15.89 0.75 -12.09
N GLY A 133 16.81 1.16 -12.96
CA GLY A 133 17.74 2.26 -12.69
C GLY A 133 19.07 1.82 -12.09
N GLY A 134 19.76 2.74 -11.40
CA GLY A 134 21.13 2.54 -10.93
C GLY A 134 21.22 1.76 -9.61
N VAL A 135 20.91 0.47 -9.63
CA VAL A 135 21.00 -0.41 -8.46
C VAL A 135 21.37 -1.84 -8.85
N GLY A 136 22.47 -2.39 -8.35
CA GLY A 136 22.79 -3.80 -8.53
C GLY A 136 21.95 -4.67 -7.61
N VAL A 137 21.16 -5.58 -8.17
CA VAL A 137 20.37 -6.56 -7.40
C VAL A 137 21.18 -7.83 -7.21
N GLU A 138 21.42 -8.22 -5.96
CA GLU A 138 22.17 -9.43 -5.62
C GLU A 138 21.25 -10.62 -5.38
N GLN A 139 20.16 -10.38 -4.65
CA GLN A 139 19.25 -11.43 -4.19
C GLN A 139 17.85 -10.86 -3.98
N ILE A 140 16.85 -11.65 -4.37
CA ILE A 140 15.44 -11.40 -4.05
C ILE A 140 14.88 -12.64 -3.38
N LEU A 141 14.24 -12.45 -2.22
CA LEU A 141 13.64 -13.49 -1.41
C LEU A 141 12.18 -13.16 -1.11
N PHE A 142 11.31 -14.15 -1.28
CA PHE A 142 9.92 -14.08 -0.88
C PHE A 142 9.76 -14.82 0.45
N GLU A 143 9.36 -14.09 1.50
CA GLU A 143 9.28 -14.59 2.86
C GLU A 143 7.85 -14.47 3.41
N ASN A 144 7.46 -15.43 4.23
CA ASN A 144 6.23 -15.36 5.02
C ASN A 144 6.61 -14.94 6.45
N PHE A 145 6.21 -13.74 6.83
CA PHE A 145 6.31 -13.21 8.17
C PHE A 145 5.04 -13.57 8.94
N GLN A 146 5.20 -14.12 10.13
CA GLN A 146 4.09 -14.31 11.05
C GLN A 146 3.60 -12.90 11.45
N VAL A 147 2.46 -12.46 10.91
CA VAL A 147 1.83 -11.22 11.36
C VAL A 147 1.39 -11.48 12.78
N PHE A 148 2.06 -10.83 13.74
CA PHE A 148 1.52 -10.71 15.08
C PHE A 148 0.28 -9.83 14.95
N ILE A 149 -0.90 -10.44 14.82
CA ILE A 149 -2.15 -9.73 15.04
C ILE A 149 -2.25 -9.61 16.56
N PRO A 150 -2.02 -8.44 17.18
CA PRO A 150 -2.50 -8.25 18.53
C PRO A 150 -4.02 -8.36 18.42
N SER A 151 -4.56 -9.53 18.76
CA SER A 151 -5.97 -9.65 19.04
C SER A 151 -6.24 -8.63 20.14
N TYR A 152 -7.05 -7.61 19.83
CA TYR A 152 -7.64 -6.74 20.84
C TYR A 152 -8.56 -7.62 21.71
N SER A 153 -7.95 -8.39 22.60
CA SER A 153 -8.63 -9.06 23.69
C SER A 153 -8.84 -8.00 24.77
N LEU A 154 -10.10 -7.87 25.18
CA LEU A 154 -10.53 -7.03 26.30
C LEU A 154 -9.65 -7.32 27.54
N PRO A 155 -9.35 -6.31 28.37
CA PRO A 155 -8.35 -6.43 29.41
C PRO A 155 -8.83 -7.39 30.51
N GLY A 156 -8.12 -8.51 30.66
CA GLY A 156 -8.34 -9.52 31.68
C GLY A 156 -7.01 -10.15 32.12
N ASN A 157 -6.28 -9.38 32.92
CA ASN A 157 -5.18 -9.72 33.83
C ASN A 157 -4.65 -11.19 33.85
N VAL A 158 -3.48 -11.46 33.22
CA VAL A 158 -2.40 -12.30 33.78
C VAL A 158 -1.05 -11.90 33.13
N THR A 159 -0.05 -11.64 33.97
CA THR A 159 1.34 -11.36 33.60
C THR A 159 2.12 -12.64 33.29
N CYS A 160 2.91 -12.64 32.21
CA CYS A 160 4.22 -13.28 32.20
C CYS A 160 5.19 -12.44 31.35
N ALA A 161 6.31 -12.07 31.96
CA ALA A 161 7.35 -11.26 31.35
C ALA A 161 8.17 -12.10 30.35
N SER A 162 8.34 -11.60 29.13
CA SER A 162 9.65 -11.42 28.47
C SER A 162 9.48 -11.05 27.00
N ASN A 163 10.19 -10.00 26.58
CA ASN A 163 10.36 -9.46 25.22
C ASN A 163 9.25 -8.49 24.77
N ASP A 164 9.31 -7.28 25.31
CA ASP A 164 8.51 -6.12 24.90
C ASP A 164 8.76 -5.72 23.43
N PRO A 165 7.76 -5.82 22.52
CA PRO A 165 7.82 -5.27 21.17
C PRO A 165 7.02 -3.95 21.03
N THR A 166 6.68 -3.27 22.14
CA THR A 166 5.79 -2.10 22.12
C THR A 166 6.50 -0.75 21.98
N ILE A 167 7.79 -0.71 21.66
CA ILE A 167 8.33 0.51 21.04
C ILE A 167 7.58 0.66 19.71
N PRO A 168 6.73 1.69 19.52
CA PRO A 168 6.11 1.89 18.23
C PRO A 168 7.23 2.00 17.21
N LEU A 169 7.17 1.17 16.16
CA LEU A 169 8.08 1.29 15.04
C LEU A 169 7.87 2.69 14.47
N ASN A 170 8.83 3.59 14.73
CA ASN A 170 8.77 4.96 14.25
C ASN A 170 9.13 4.96 12.76
N PHE A 171 8.15 4.66 11.92
CA PHE A 171 8.26 4.84 10.48
C PHE A 171 8.31 6.34 10.18
N SER A 172 9.19 6.75 9.25
CA SER A 172 9.16 8.11 8.71
C SER A 172 7.84 8.29 7.98
N ARG A 173 6.89 8.94 8.65
CA ARG A 173 5.56 9.15 8.10
C ARG A 173 5.64 10.32 7.14
N CYS A 174 5.66 10.02 5.84
CA CYS A 174 5.26 11.01 4.86
C CYS A 174 3.83 11.45 5.21
N ASP A 175 3.48 12.71 4.94
CA ASP A 175 2.19 13.33 5.28
C ASP A 175 1.02 12.78 4.43
N TRP A 176 0.91 11.45 4.32
CA TRP A 176 -0.04 10.72 3.49
C TRP A 176 -1.49 11.00 3.92
N GLU A 177 -1.73 11.33 5.18
CA GLU A 177 -3.06 11.71 5.69
C GLU A 177 -3.59 12.97 4.99
N ASN A 178 -2.70 13.92 4.70
CA ASN A 178 -3.03 15.14 3.97
C ASN A 178 -3.14 14.90 2.45
N ALA A 179 -2.47 13.86 1.92
CA ALA A 179 -2.60 13.46 0.52
C ALA A 179 -3.92 12.72 0.21
N GLN A 180 -4.41 11.89 1.15
CA GLN A 180 -5.62 11.08 1.00
C GLN A 180 -6.93 11.81 1.37
N ARG A 181 -6.84 13.02 1.95
CA ARG A 181 -8.01 13.81 2.41
C ARG A 181 -8.99 14.20 1.28
N SER A 182 -8.54 14.17 0.03
CA SER A 182 -9.39 14.39 -1.16
C SER A 182 -10.30 13.19 -1.46
N LYS A 183 -9.80 11.95 -1.32
CA LYS A 183 -10.57 10.73 -1.67
C LYS A 183 -11.51 10.27 -0.55
N LYS A 184 -11.11 10.36 0.73
CA LYS A 184 -11.97 9.97 1.87
C LYS A 184 -13.23 10.84 1.99
N LYS A 185 -13.15 12.13 1.63
CA LYS A 185 -14.34 13.01 1.57
C LYS A 185 -15.33 12.54 0.50
N LEU A 186 -14.84 12.15 -0.68
CA LEU A 186 -15.69 11.72 -1.79
C LEU A 186 -16.41 10.39 -1.51
N TYR A 187 -15.70 9.41 -0.93
CA TYR A 187 -16.29 8.10 -0.58
C TYR A 187 -17.30 8.20 0.57
N GLY A 188 -17.01 9.03 1.59
CA GLY A 188 -17.96 9.32 2.67
C GLY A 188 -19.24 9.99 2.18
N ILE A 189 -19.12 10.94 1.24
CA ILE A 189 -20.26 11.58 0.57
C ILE A 189 -21.05 10.57 -0.25
N TYR A 190 -20.39 9.71 -1.03
CA TYR A 190 -21.06 8.71 -1.87
C TYR A 190 -21.86 7.70 -1.05
N ILE A 191 -21.29 7.21 0.07
CA ILE A 191 -21.99 6.32 1.02
C ILE A 191 -23.21 7.05 1.61
N PHE A 192 -23.05 8.30 2.04
CA PHE A 192 -24.16 9.06 2.63
C PHE A 192 -25.31 9.27 1.64
N ILE A 193 -24.99 9.60 0.38
CA ILE A 193 -25.99 9.75 -0.70
C ILE A 193 -26.68 8.42 -1.00
N ALA A 194 -25.94 7.31 -1.07
CA ALA A 194 -26.51 5.99 -1.32
C ALA A 194 -27.47 5.56 -0.19
N PHE A 195 -27.11 5.80 1.08
CA PHE A 195 -27.98 5.54 2.22
C PHE A 195 -29.24 6.41 2.22
N ALA A 196 -29.12 7.70 1.90
CA ALA A 196 -30.26 8.61 1.80
C ALA A 196 -31.23 8.19 0.68
N ALA A 197 -30.71 7.81 -0.49
CA ALA A 197 -31.52 7.32 -1.61
C ALA A 197 -32.25 6.02 -1.24
N LEU A 198 -31.59 5.08 -0.55
CA LEU A 198 -32.20 3.84 -0.08
C LEU A 198 -33.34 4.11 0.92
N LEU A 199 -33.15 5.04 1.86
CA LEU A 199 -34.19 5.43 2.82
C LEU A 199 -35.40 6.06 2.12
N ILE A 200 -35.21 6.92 1.11
CA ILE A 200 -36.31 7.52 0.35
C ILE A 200 -37.13 6.45 -0.38
N VAL A 201 -36.46 5.47 -0.99
CA VAL A 201 -37.14 4.35 -1.67
C VAL A 201 -37.92 3.49 -0.67
N LEU A 202 -37.32 3.16 0.48
CA LEU A 202 -37.98 2.38 1.53
C LEU A 202 -39.18 3.12 2.16
N CYS A 203 -39.07 4.43 2.40
CA CYS A 203 -40.17 5.26 2.91
C CYS A 203 -41.27 5.46 1.87
N GLY A 204 -40.92 5.61 0.59
CA GLY A 204 -41.88 5.76 -0.51
C GLY A 204 -42.69 4.48 -0.78
N ILE A 205 -42.13 3.31 -0.52
CA ILE A 205 -42.83 2.02 -0.61
C ILE A 205 -43.79 1.82 0.58
N PHE A 206 -43.50 2.38 1.76
CA PHE A 206 -44.32 2.24 2.97
C PHE A 206 -45.47 3.27 3.11
N PHE A 207 -45.57 4.25 2.22
CA PHE A 207 -46.68 5.22 2.19
C PHE A 207 -47.51 5.13 0.90
N PRO A 208 -48.30 4.06 0.68
CA PRO A 208 -49.35 4.11 -0.31
C PRO A 208 -50.47 5.03 0.20
N ARG A 209 -50.37 6.30 -0.18
CA ARG A 209 -51.49 7.13 -0.67
C ARG A 209 -52.83 6.94 0.08
N MET A 210 -52.88 7.31 1.35
CA MET A 210 -54.12 7.67 2.04
C MET A 210 -54.58 9.06 1.57
N LEU A 211 -54.89 9.21 0.29
CA LEU A 211 -55.67 10.35 -0.20
C LEU A 211 -57.13 9.92 -0.15
N GLY A 212 -57.77 10.20 0.99
CA GLY A 212 -59.22 10.15 1.11
C GLY A 212 -59.84 11.07 0.06
N LYS A 213 -60.72 10.50 -0.76
CA LYS A 213 -61.61 11.27 -1.64
C LYS A 213 -62.55 12.06 -0.73
N HIS A 214 -62.37 13.38 -0.65
CA HIS A 214 -63.46 14.27 -0.26
C HIS A 214 -64.18 14.67 -1.55
N GLU A 215 -65.28 13.98 -1.79
CA GLU A 215 -66.31 14.34 -2.76
C GLU A 215 -67.03 15.57 -2.21
N TYR A 216 -66.94 16.70 -2.91
CA TYR A 216 -67.70 17.90 -2.60
C TYR A 216 -68.97 17.85 -3.46
N ASP A 217 -70.09 17.51 -2.84
CA ASP A 217 -71.43 17.76 -3.40
C ASP A 217 -71.68 19.27 -3.42
N TYR A 218 -72.10 19.77 -4.58
CA TYR A 218 -72.64 21.11 -4.75
C TYR A 218 -74.14 20.97 -5.00
N ASP A 219 -74.94 21.39 -4.02
CA ASP A 219 -76.36 21.77 -4.19
C ASP A 219 -76.47 23.21 -4.71
#